data_AF-A0A921K7F4-F1
#
_entry.id   AF-A0A921K7F4-F1
#
_cell.length_a   1.000
_cell.length_b   1.000
_cell.length_c   1.000
_cell.angle_alpha   90.00
_cell.angle_beta   90.00
_cell.angle_gamma   90.00
#
_symmetry.space_group_name_H-M   'P 1'
#
loop_
_entity.id
_entity.type
_entity.pdbx_description
1 polymer ?
#
loop_
_entity_poly.entity_id
_entity_poly.type
_entity_poly.pdbx_seq_one_letter_code
_entity_poly.pdbx_strand_id
1 'polypeptide(L)'
;KPRPEAAFTPLKSGSEVDVVGKAKRGLTGTKIRYWADSQIFTPEARFLYEELEQRARQTAFLVPGLRITIRDERSIADPASDGQPREEVFQYDGGIAEFVDHLSQLNPVTDVWRLHGEGNFSERIPVLDSSGQAQMQDVERTCEVDVALRWDVGYDTKIRSFVNIIATPKGGSHMTGFEQALTRVFRKTVETNARRLKAGNDRVEKDDILAGLTAIVTVRLSEPQFEGQTKEVLGTPAARKIVSKVVGDQLTEILASRKRDVKQQVDSLLEKIVAEMKSRIMARTAKETQRRKTALETSALPAKLADCRSDDIQNTELFIVEGDSALGTAKLARSSDYQALLPIRGKILNVQKASVGEMLNNAEASALIQVVGGGSGRSFDLESARYGKVILMTDADVDGAHIRTLLLTLFFRYMRPMVEAGRVYAAVPPLHRIEVINPGSKPNEVIYTYSEQELHTRLSQLEAEERKIKEPIQRYKGLGEMDAEQLAETTMDPQHRTLRRVNIDELEKAEEIFELLMGRHVAPRRDFIISGAEELDRQEIDA
;
A
#
# COMPACT_ATOMS: atom_id res chain seq x y z
N LYS A 1 -18.67 -26.79 -38.35
CA LYS A 1 -18.02 -25.70 -37.60
C LYS A 1 -16.84 -26.31 -36.85
N PRO A 2 -15.67 -25.66 -36.81
CA PRO A 2 -14.51 -26.16 -36.07
C PRO A 2 -14.87 -26.37 -34.59
N ARG A 3 -14.36 -27.46 -34.01
CA ARG A 3 -14.55 -27.91 -32.63
C ARG A 3 -13.17 -28.06 -31.96
N PRO A 4 -13.07 -28.12 -30.62
CA PRO A 4 -11.80 -28.31 -29.93
C PRO A 4 -11.02 -29.54 -30.41
N GLU A 5 -11.73 -30.59 -30.84
CA GLU A 5 -11.16 -31.87 -31.30
C GLU A 5 -10.89 -31.89 -32.82
N ALA A 6 -11.07 -30.77 -33.52
CA ALA A 6 -10.87 -30.73 -34.97
C ALA A 6 -9.38 -30.89 -35.31
N ALA A 7 -9.06 -31.83 -36.20
CA ALA A 7 -7.69 -32.05 -36.66
C ALA A 7 -7.13 -30.79 -37.35
N PHE A 8 -5.97 -30.31 -36.88
CA PHE A 8 -5.27 -29.19 -37.49
C PHE A 8 -4.62 -29.63 -38.80
N THR A 9 -5.00 -28.99 -39.91
CA THR A 9 -4.33 -29.18 -41.21
C THR A 9 -3.46 -27.95 -41.47
N PRO A 10 -2.11 -28.09 -41.57
CA PRO A 10 -1.23 -26.97 -41.85
C PRO A 10 -1.62 -26.29 -43.17
N LEU A 11 -1.63 -24.96 -43.16
CA LEU A 11 -1.87 -24.17 -44.37
C LEU A 11 -0.76 -24.49 -45.39
N LYS A 12 -1.12 -25.07 -46.53
CA LYS A 12 -0.18 -25.29 -47.64
C LYS A 12 -0.10 -24.02 -48.47
N SER A 13 1.09 -23.68 -48.98
CA SER A 13 1.28 -22.51 -49.85
C SER A 13 0.30 -22.55 -51.03
N GLY A 14 -0.47 -21.48 -51.24
CA GLY A 14 -1.53 -21.40 -52.26
C GLY A 14 -2.94 -21.76 -51.79
N SER A 15 -3.17 -21.97 -50.48
CA SER A 15 -4.53 -22.16 -49.94
C SER A 15 -5.29 -20.83 -49.97
N GLU A 16 -6.35 -20.74 -50.77
CA GLU A 16 -7.25 -19.57 -50.82
C GLU A 16 -8.31 -19.65 -49.71
N VAL A 17 -8.80 -18.49 -49.26
CA VAL A 17 -9.85 -18.42 -48.22
C VAL A 17 -11.21 -18.62 -48.88
N ASP A 18 -11.93 -19.66 -48.47
CA ASP A 18 -13.26 -19.97 -49.02
C ASP A 18 -14.30 -18.89 -48.69
N VAL A 19 -15.06 -18.47 -49.71
CA VAL A 19 -16.22 -17.60 -49.52
C VAL A 19 -17.42 -18.42 -49.08
N VAL A 20 -17.71 -18.42 -47.77
CA VAL A 20 -18.79 -19.23 -47.17
C VAL A 20 -20.19 -18.58 -47.24
N GLY A 21 -20.31 -17.35 -47.73
CA GLY A 21 -21.59 -16.65 -47.85
C GLY A 21 -21.48 -15.15 -48.14
N LYS A 22 -22.62 -14.49 -48.32
CA LYS A 22 -22.70 -13.03 -48.53
C LYS A 22 -22.93 -12.30 -47.21
N ALA A 23 -22.11 -11.29 -46.93
CA ALA A 23 -22.32 -10.37 -45.81
C ALA A 23 -23.46 -9.38 -46.09
N LYS A 24 -24.10 -8.85 -45.03
CA LYS A 24 -25.07 -7.77 -45.17
C LYS A 24 -24.38 -6.50 -45.68
N ARG A 25 -25.05 -5.76 -46.56
CA ARG A 25 -24.53 -4.54 -47.16
C ARG A 25 -24.16 -3.52 -46.08
N GLY A 26 -22.93 -3.00 -46.14
CA GLY A 26 -22.42 -1.99 -45.22
C GLY A 26 -21.83 -2.53 -43.91
N LEU A 27 -21.83 -3.85 -43.68
CA LEU A 27 -21.19 -4.45 -42.50
C LEU A 27 -19.85 -5.07 -42.89
N THR A 28 -18.81 -4.73 -42.12
CA THR A 28 -17.46 -5.30 -42.22
C THR A 28 -16.98 -5.71 -40.84
N GLY A 29 -16.02 -6.64 -40.78
CA GLY A 29 -15.45 -7.10 -39.51
C GLY A 29 -14.72 -8.43 -39.67
N THR A 30 -13.94 -8.78 -38.65
CA THR A 30 -13.14 -10.01 -38.61
C THR A 30 -13.45 -10.76 -37.34
N LYS A 31 -13.65 -12.08 -37.44
CA LYS A 31 -13.82 -12.96 -36.29
C LYS A 31 -12.72 -14.01 -36.30
N ILE A 32 -11.92 -14.04 -35.25
CA ILE A 32 -10.87 -15.05 -35.04
C ILE A 32 -11.33 -15.97 -33.91
N ARG A 33 -11.21 -17.27 -34.10
CA ARG A 33 -11.44 -18.29 -33.08
C ARG A 33 -10.32 -19.31 -33.17
N TYR A 34 -9.70 -19.63 -32.04
CA TYR A 34 -8.61 -20.58 -31.95
C TYR A 34 -8.74 -21.43 -30.70
N TRP A 35 -8.03 -22.56 -30.70
CA TRP A 35 -7.80 -23.42 -29.54
C TRP A 35 -6.29 -23.51 -29.33
N ALA A 36 -5.83 -23.34 -28.09
CA ALA A 36 -4.41 -23.47 -27.76
C ALA A 36 -3.98 -24.94 -27.91
N ASP A 37 -2.79 -25.15 -28.47
CA ASP A 37 -2.23 -26.49 -28.68
C ASP A 37 -1.67 -27.05 -27.35
N SER A 38 -2.26 -28.15 -26.89
CA SER A 38 -1.85 -28.85 -25.67
C SER A 38 -0.49 -29.54 -25.77
N GLN A 39 0.11 -29.61 -26.95
CA GLN A 39 1.49 -30.10 -27.13
C GLN A 39 2.52 -29.00 -26.83
N ILE A 40 2.14 -27.73 -26.98
CA ILE A 40 3.03 -26.57 -26.77
C ILE A 40 2.80 -25.97 -25.38
N PHE A 41 1.54 -25.84 -24.96
CA PHE A 41 1.15 -25.28 -23.68
C PHE A 41 0.87 -26.39 -22.66
N THR A 42 1.20 -26.17 -21.39
CA THR A 42 0.94 -27.15 -20.33
C THR A 42 -0.56 -27.29 -20.06
N PRO A 43 -1.03 -28.41 -19.45
CA PRO A 43 -2.45 -28.60 -19.13
C PRO A 43 -3.06 -27.50 -18.25
N GLU A 44 -2.25 -26.81 -17.46
CA GLU A 44 -2.66 -25.72 -16.57
C GLU A 44 -2.80 -24.38 -17.30
N ALA A 45 -2.35 -24.28 -18.56
CA ALA A 45 -2.41 -23.07 -19.36
C ALA A 45 -3.86 -22.72 -19.70
N ARG A 46 -4.44 -21.86 -18.87
CA ARG A 46 -5.81 -21.37 -18.99
C ARG A 46 -5.84 -19.86 -19.03
N PHE A 47 -6.82 -19.29 -19.73
CA PHE A 47 -7.05 -17.85 -19.68
C PHE A 47 -7.48 -17.43 -18.27
N LEU A 48 -6.74 -16.49 -17.71
CA LEU A 48 -7.08 -15.83 -16.46
C LEU A 48 -8.01 -14.66 -16.79
N TYR A 49 -9.23 -14.71 -16.27
CA TYR A 49 -10.25 -13.71 -16.59
C TYR A 49 -9.82 -12.32 -16.14
N GLU A 50 -9.27 -12.21 -14.92
CA GLU A 50 -8.81 -10.96 -14.32
C GLU A 50 -7.71 -10.28 -15.15
N GLU A 51 -6.79 -11.05 -15.74
CA GLU A 51 -5.75 -10.48 -16.63
C GLU A 51 -6.34 -9.93 -17.93
N LEU A 52 -7.33 -10.63 -18.51
CA LEU A 52 -8.05 -10.16 -19.69
C LEU A 52 -8.84 -8.89 -19.37
N GLU A 53 -9.53 -8.88 -18.24
CA GLU A 53 -10.27 -7.72 -17.71
C GLU A 53 -9.35 -6.50 -17.59
N GLN A 54 -8.23 -6.64 -16.86
CA GLN A 54 -7.26 -5.56 -16.68
C GLN A 54 -6.75 -5.04 -18.03
N ARG A 55 -6.43 -5.94 -18.97
CA ARG A 55 -5.95 -5.57 -20.30
C ARG A 55 -7.01 -4.85 -21.13
N ALA A 56 -8.24 -5.34 -21.14
CA ALA A 56 -9.35 -4.72 -21.85
C ALA A 56 -9.69 -3.34 -21.29
N ARG A 57 -9.78 -3.22 -19.96
CA ARG A 57 -10.02 -1.96 -19.26
C ARG A 57 -8.94 -0.93 -19.62
N GLN A 58 -7.66 -1.32 -19.54
CA GLN A 58 -6.55 -0.46 -19.92
C GLN A 58 -6.66 0.01 -21.39
N THR A 59 -6.93 -0.89 -22.33
CA THR A 59 -7.06 -0.53 -23.75
C THR A 59 -8.26 0.39 -24.01
N ALA A 60 -9.40 0.15 -23.34
CA ALA A 60 -10.58 0.99 -23.47
C ALA A 60 -10.32 2.42 -22.96
N PHE A 61 -9.55 2.59 -21.89
CA PHE A 61 -9.11 3.93 -21.44
C PHE A 61 -8.16 4.62 -22.42
N LEU A 62 -7.27 3.88 -23.08
CA LEU A 62 -6.27 4.45 -24.00
C LEU A 62 -6.87 4.84 -25.36
N VAL A 63 -8.03 4.29 -25.72
CA VAL A 63 -8.72 4.54 -26.99
C VAL A 63 -10.16 4.98 -26.69
N PRO A 64 -10.39 6.30 -26.50
CA PRO A 64 -11.72 6.83 -26.22
C PRO A 64 -12.76 6.36 -27.24
N GLY A 65 -13.92 5.92 -26.76
CA GLY A 65 -15.02 5.41 -27.58
C GLY A 65 -14.86 3.95 -28.06
N LEU A 66 -13.73 3.28 -27.75
CA LEU A 66 -13.58 1.85 -28.02
C LEU A 66 -14.39 1.03 -27.00
N ARG A 67 -15.38 0.29 -27.50
CA ARG A 67 -16.13 -0.68 -26.71
C ARG A 67 -15.48 -2.06 -26.79
N ILE A 68 -15.00 -2.58 -25.67
CA ILE A 68 -14.51 -3.95 -25.53
C ILE A 68 -15.49 -4.73 -24.68
N THR A 69 -15.82 -5.96 -25.08
CA THR A 69 -16.69 -6.86 -24.32
C THR A 69 -15.95 -8.16 -24.08
N ILE A 70 -15.82 -8.52 -22.81
CA ILE A 70 -15.32 -9.83 -22.39
C ILE A 70 -16.52 -10.65 -21.95
N ARG A 71 -16.65 -11.84 -22.51
CA ARG A 71 -17.71 -12.79 -22.20
C ARG A 71 -17.08 -14.14 -21.93
N ASP A 72 -17.17 -14.59 -20.69
CA ASP A 72 -16.70 -15.89 -20.23
C ASP A 72 -17.85 -16.88 -20.17
N GLU A 73 -17.77 -17.91 -21.02
CA GLU A 73 -18.80 -18.93 -21.18
C GLU A 73 -18.49 -20.22 -20.38
N ARG A 74 -17.45 -20.23 -19.54
CA ARG A 74 -17.06 -21.43 -18.76
C ARG A 74 -18.12 -21.86 -17.75
N SER A 75 -18.80 -20.92 -17.11
CA SER A 75 -19.92 -21.18 -16.18
C SER A 75 -21.08 -21.91 -16.85
N ILE A 76 -21.36 -21.63 -18.13
CA ILE A 76 -22.43 -22.32 -18.88
C ILE A 76 -22.20 -23.85 -18.93
N ALA A 77 -20.94 -24.28 -18.92
CA ALA A 77 -20.56 -25.69 -18.95
C ALA A 77 -20.38 -26.32 -17.56
N ASP A 78 -20.42 -25.53 -16.47
CA ASP A 78 -20.19 -25.99 -15.10
C ASP A 78 -21.54 -26.31 -14.40
N PRO A 79 -21.80 -27.58 -14.05
CA PRO A 79 -23.04 -27.99 -13.35
C PRO A 79 -23.22 -27.36 -11.96
N ALA A 80 -22.15 -26.83 -11.35
CA ALA A 80 -22.18 -26.23 -10.02
C ALA A 80 -22.43 -24.70 -10.04
N SER A 81 -22.53 -24.09 -11.22
CA SER A 81 -22.72 -22.64 -11.37
C SER A 81 -24.18 -22.26 -11.69
N ASP A 82 -24.48 -20.96 -11.68
CA ASP A 82 -25.78 -20.40 -12.05
C ASP A 82 -26.14 -20.53 -13.55
N GLY A 83 -25.25 -21.12 -14.35
CA GLY A 83 -25.41 -21.36 -15.77
C GLY A 83 -25.42 -20.09 -16.63
N GLN A 84 -25.01 -18.94 -16.09
CA GLN A 84 -24.97 -17.66 -16.81
C GLN A 84 -23.54 -17.28 -17.17
N PRO A 85 -23.28 -16.78 -18.39
CA PRO A 85 -21.96 -16.27 -18.74
C PRO A 85 -21.63 -15.01 -17.95
N ARG A 86 -20.38 -14.89 -17.49
CA ARG A 86 -19.87 -13.63 -16.94
C ARG A 86 -19.56 -12.70 -18.11
N GLU A 87 -20.24 -11.56 -18.19
CA GLU A 87 -20.07 -10.58 -19.27
C GLU A 87 -19.79 -9.18 -18.70
N GLU A 88 -18.71 -8.57 -19.16
CA GLU A 88 -18.32 -7.21 -18.79
C GLU A 88 -18.03 -6.37 -20.04
N VAL A 89 -18.47 -5.11 -20.00
CA VAL A 89 -18.34 -4.15 -21.08
C VAL A 89 -17.49 -2.97 -20.61
N PHE A 90 -16.42 -2.68 -21.36
CA PHE A 90 -15.51 -1.57 -21.11
C PHE A 90 -15.68 -0.55 -22.23
N GLN A 91 -16.09 0.67 -21.87
CA GLN A 91 -16.17 1.80 -22.76
C GLN A 91 -16.00 3.07 -21.93
N TYR A 92 -14.98 3.86 -22.26
CA TYR A 92 -14.61 5.06 -21.52
C TYR A 92 -14.39 6.20 -22.51
N ASP A 93 -15.12 7.29 -22.33
CA ASP A 93 -15.09 8.43 -23.26
C ASP A 93 -14.10 9.51 -22.78
N GLY A 94 -13.87 9.64 -21.47
CA GLY A 94 -12.86 10.55 -20.88
C GLY A 94 -11.41 10.05 -20.99
N GLY A 95 -11.21 8.83 -21.51
CA GLY A 95 -9.91 8.26 -21.84
C GLY A 95 -8.95 8.18 -20.66
N ILE A 96 -7.70 8.64 -20.86
CA ILE A 96 -6.66 8.57 -19.82
C ILE A 96 -6.96 9.42 -18.57
N ALA A 97 -7.89 10.37 -18.62
CA ALA A 97 -8.31 11.11 -17.42
C ALA A 97 -9.09 10.21 -16.45
N GLU A 98 -10.05 9.44 -16.97
CA GLU A 98 -10.78 8.44 -16.18
C GLU A 98 -9.86 7.31 -15.72
N PHE A 99 -8.80 7.03 -16.48
CA PHE A 99 -7.80 6.04 -16.04
C PHE A 99 -7.00 6.52 -14.83
N VAL A 100 -6.61 7.80 -14.79
CA VAL A 100 -6.00 8.39 -13.59
C VAL A 100 -6.99 8.31 -12.42
N ASP A 101 -8.24 8.70 -12.65
CA ASP A 101 -9.27 8.68 -11.61
C ASP A 101 -9.49 7.28 -11.03
N HIS A 102 -9.55 6.26 -11.89
CA HIS A 102 -9.65 4.86 -11.50
C HIS A 102 -8.46 4.37 -10.67
N LEU A 103 -7.24 4.83 -10.96
CA LEU A 103 -6.03 4.42 -10.23
C LEU A 103 -5.82 5.19 -8.92
N SER A 104 -6.44 6.36 -8.81
CA SER A 104 -6.28 7.26 -7.67
C SER A 104 -7.41 7.11 -6.67
N GLN A 105 -7.16 6.31 -5.65
CA GLN A 105 -8.15 5.94 -4.62
C GLN A 105 -8.18 6.91 -3.44
N LEU A 106 -7.14 7.75 -3.30
CA LEU A 106 -6.99 8.67 -2.17
C LEU A 106 -7.54 10.07 -2.49
N ASN A 107 -7.87 10.80 -1.43
CA ASN A 107 -8.38 12.18 -1.51
C ASN A 107 -7.47 13.07 -2.39
N PRO A 108 -8.01 13.67 -3.48
CA PRO A 108 -7.22 14.46 -4.40
C PRO A 108 -6.77 15.79 -3.78
N VAL A 109 -5.51 16.16 -4.04
CA VAL A 109 -4.96 17.50 -3.80
C VAL A 109 -5.17 18.38 -5.04
N THR A 110 -5.12 17.77 -6.24
CA THR A 110 -5.43 18.43 -7.50
C THR A 110 -6.49 17.65 -8.26
N ASP A 111 -7.24 18.32 -9.13
CA ASP A 111 -8.01 17.65 -10.16
C ASP A 111 -7.07 16.92 -11.14
N VAL A 112 -7.66 16.15 -12.05
CA VAL A 112 -6.90 15.52 -13.14
C VAL A 112 -6.50 16.58 -14.16
N TRP A 113 -5.20 16.87 -14.21
CA TRP A 113 -4.63 17.78 -15.20
C TRP A 113 -4.28 17.04 -16.47
N ARG A 114 -4.68 17.61 -17.62
CA ARG A 114 -4.37 17.10 -18.96
C ARG A 114 -3.31 17.95 -19.61
N LEU A 115 -2.19 17.32 -19.99
CA LEU A 115 -1.10 17.95 -20.72
C LEU A 115 -1.04 17.30 -22.09
N HIS A 116 -1.33 18.07 -23.13
CA HIS A 116 -1.37 17.59 -24.50
C HIS A 116 -0.51 18.48 -25.41
N GLY A 117 0.17 17.87 -26.37
CA GLY A 117 0.91 18.57 -27.40
C GLY A 117 1.67 17.62 -28.31
N GLU A 118 2.42 18.18 -29.23
CA GLU A 118 3.19 17.41 -30.20
C GLU A 118 4.54 18.06 -30.48
N GLY A 119 5.45 17.31 -31.10
CA GLY A 119 6.69 17.86 -31.61
C GLY A 119 7.23 17.03 -32.76
N ASN A 120 7.95 17.70 -33.65
CA ASN A 120 8.56 17.05 -34.81
C ASN A 120 10.02 16.72 -34.53
N PHE A 121 10.50 15.64 -35.14
CA PHE A 121 11.90 15.28 -35.19
C PHE A 121 12.24 14.71 -36.57
N SER A 122 13.48 14.90 -37.00
CA SER A 122 13.99 14.30 -38.24
C SER A 122 14.78 13.05 -37.91
N GLU A 123 14.54 11.99 -38.66
CA GLU A 123 15.29 10.74 -38.60
C GLU A 123 15.82 10.40 -39.99
N ARG A 124 17.11 10.05 -40.06
CA ARG A 124 17.76 9.70 -41.32
C ARG A 124 17.61 8.20 -41.57
N ILE A 125 16.70 7.83 -42.46
CA ILE A 125 16.36 6.43 -42.75
C ILE A 125 16.56 6.08 -44.23
N PRO A 126 16.85 4.79 -44.55
CA PRO A 126 16.87 4.33 -45.93
C PRO A 126 15.44 4.25 -46.48
N VAL A 127 15.12 5.08 -47.45
CA VAL A 127 13.85 5.06 -48.19
C VAL A 127 14.07 4.41 -49.54
N LEU A 128 13.21 3.47 -49.92
CA LEU A 128 13.26 2.85 -51.25
C LEU A 128 12.75 3.84 -52.30
N ASP A 129 13.55 4.11 -53.32
CA ASP A 129 13.09 4.85 -54.49
C ASP A 129 12.18 3.99 -55.39
N SER A 130 11.61 4.60 -56.42
CA SER A 130 10.73 3.93 -57.39
C SER A 130 11.41 2.80 -58.17
N SER A 131 12.74 2.67 -58.10
CA SER A 131 13.53 1.59 -58.67
C SER A 131 13.91 0.50 -57.66
N GLY A 132 13.49 0.64 -56.40
CA GLY A 132 13.78 -0.30 -55.32
C GLY A 132 15.17 -0.15 -54.71
N GLN A 133 15.89 0.96 -54.98
CA GLN A 133 17.17 1.25 -54.33
C GLN A 133 16.97 2.06 -53.05
N ALA A 134 17.65 1.67 -51.97
CA ALA A 134 17.58 2.35 -50.69
C ALA A 134 18.48 3.61 -50.71
N GLN A 135 17.87 4.79 -50.56
CA GLN A 135 18.58 6.06 -50.39
C GLN A 135 18.32 6.63 -49.00
N MET A 136 19.38 7.07 -48.32
CA MET A 136 19.24 7.71 -47.00
C MET A 136 18.59 9.07 -47.16
N GLN A 137 17.38 9.23 -46.62
CA GLN A 137 16.63 10.49 -46.62
C GLN A 137 16.30 10.91 -45.18
N ASP A 138 16.27 12.22 -44.95
CA ASP A 138 15.78 12.79 -43.70
C ASP A 138 14.25 12.79 -43.75
N VAL A 139 13.63 11.96 -42.91
CA VAL A 139 12.18 11.84 -42.81
C VAL A 139 11.73 12.57 -41.55
N GLU A 140 10.83 13.53 -41.73
CA GLU A 140 10.20 14.23 -40.62
C GLU A 140 9.11 13.34 -40.01
N ARG A 141 9.17 13.17 -38.69
CA ARG A 141 8.23 12.38 -37.89
C ARG A 141 7.64 13.26 -36.80
N THR A 142 6.38 13.03 -36.47
CA THR A 142 5.70 13.70 -35.35
C THR A 142 5.57 12.74 -34.18
N CYS A 143 5.79 13.27 -32.97
CA CYS A 143 5.54 12.60 -31.71
C CYS A 143 4.45 13.37 -30.96
N GLU A 144 3.28 12.76 -30.81
CA GLU A 144 2.20 13.26 -29.98
C GLU A 144 2.44 12.85 -28.53
N VAL A 145 2.12 13.73 -27.59
CA VAL A 145 2.27 13.55 -26.16
C VAL A 145 0.92 13.85 -25.52
N ASP A 146 0.37 12.88 -24.79
CA ASP A 146 -0.86 13.04 -24.03
C ASP A 146 -0.64 12.47 -22.62
N VAL A 147 -0.77 13.32 -21.62
CA VAL A 147 -0.51 12.99 -20.22
C VAL A 147 -1.71 13.40 -19.38
N ALA A 148 -2.18 12.49 -18.55
CA ALA A 148 -3.10 12.79 -17.47
C ALA A 148 -2.38 12.54 -16.15
N LEU A 149 -2.55 13.45 -15.19
CA LEU A 149 -1.94 13.29 -13.88
C LEU A 149 -2.74 13.99 -12.79
N ARG A 150 -2.62 13.50 -11.56
CA ARG A 150 -3.12 14.17 -10.35
C ARG A 150 -2.24 13.85 -9.16
N TRP A 151 -2.29 14.71 -8.15
CA TRP A 151 -1.74 14.41 -6.84
C TRP A 151 -2.85 14.14 -5.83
N ASP A 152 -2.60 13.21 -4.93
CA ASP A 152 -3.43 12.92 -3.77
C ASP A 152 -2.66 13.17 -2.46
N VAL A 153 -3.35 12.98 -1.33
CA VAL A 153 -2.77 13.17 0.02
C VAL A 153 -1.72 12.12 0.40
N GLY A 154 -1.68 11.00 -0.31
CA GLY A 154 -0.79 9.87 -0.05
C GLY A 154 0.67 10.13 -0.41
N TYR A 155 1.46 9.06 -0.33
CA TYR A 155 2.91 9.11 -0.60
C TYR A 155 3.31 8.25 -1.79
N ASP A 156 2.48 7.29 -2.16
CA ASP A 156 2.78 6.33 -3.21
C ASP A 156 2.71 6.99 -4.58
N THR A 157 3.68 6.65 -5.42
CA THR A 157 3.74 7.14 -6.80
C THR A 157 3.25 6.04 -7.73
N LYS A 158 2.17 6.29 -8.46
CA LYS A 158 1.59 5.38 -9.45
C LYS A 158 1.75 5.96 -10.85
N ILE A 159 2.75 5.53 -11.61
CA ILE A 159 2.93 5.97 -13.00
C ILE A 159 2.80 4.79 -13.95
N ARG A 160 1.95 4.94 -14.97
CA ARG A 160 1.86 4.02 -16.10
C ARG A 160 2.23 4.75 -17.38
N SER A 161 2.99 4.08 -18.24
CA SER A 161 3.46 4.68 -19.48
C SER A 161 3.19 3.80 -20.69
N PHE A 162 2.88 4.45 -21.81
CA PHE A 162 2.45 3.81 -23.04
C PHE A 162 3.07 4.46 -24.27
N VAL A 163 3.37 3.63 -25.27
CA VAL A 163 3.81 4.05 -26.60
C VAL A 163 2.91 3.36 -27.62
N ASN A 164 2.12 4.11 -28.39
CA ASN A 164 1.16 3.55 -29.34
C ASN A 164 0.27 2.45 -28.69
N ILE A 165 -0.28 2.70 -27.49
CA ILE A 165 -1.12 1.78 -26.69
C ILE A 165 -0.35 0.60 -26.05
N ILE A 166 0.93 0.40 -26.41
CA ILE A 166 1.78 -0.64 -25.83
C ILE A 166 2.34 -0.15 -24.49
N ALA A 167 2.20 -0.96 -23.44
CA ALA A 167 2.70 -0.63 -22.11
C ALA A 167 4.24 -0.69 -22.08
N THR A 168 4.86 0.33 -21.49
CA THR A 168 6.31 0.39 -21.25
C THR A 168 6.58 0.32 -19.74
N PRO A 169 6.48 -0.86 -19.10
CA PRO A 169 6.60 -1.00 -17.64
C PRO A 169 7.99 -0.59 -17.12
N LYS A 170 9.03 -0.68 -17.95
CA LYS A 170 10.40 -0.27 -17.62
C LYS A 170 10.71 1.18 -18.07
N GLY A 171 9.70 1.90 -18.58
CA GLY A 171 9.81 3.31 -18.95
C GLY A 171 10.53 3.54 -20.28
N GLY A 172 11.50 4.45 -20.31
CA GLY A 172 12.24 4.82 -21.52
C GLY A 172 12.43 6.34 -21.67
N SER A 173 12.69 6.76 -22.91
CA SER A 173 13.01 8.14 -23.25
C SER A 173 11.88 9.12 -22.95
N HIS A 174 10.62 8.78 -23.25
CA HIS A 174 9.43 9.56 -22.92
C HIS A 174 9.27 9.77 -21.41
N MET A 175 9.41 8.70 -20.63
CA MET A 175 9.33 8.76 -19.17
C MET A 175 10.43 9.63 -18.56
N THR A 176 11.66 9.49 -19.05
CA THR A 176 12.78 10.33 -18.64
C THR A 176 12.51 11.82 -18.94
N GLY A 177 11.89 12.12 -20.09
CA GLY A 177 11.50 13.48 -20.46
C GLY A 177 10.44 14.07 -19.54
N PHE A 178 9.42 13.27 -19.20
CA PHE A 178 8.34 13.62 -18.29
C PHE A 178 8.86 13.96 -16.88
N GLU A 179 9.65 13.07 -16.28
CA GLU A 179 10.21 13.28 -14.94
C GLU A 179 11.16 14.48 -14.87
N GLN A 180 11.96 14.70 -15.92
CA GLN A 180 12.84 15.86 -16.02
C GLN A 180 12.06 17.16 -16.11
N ALA A 181 10.95 17.19 -16.85
CA ALA A 181 10.08 18.36 -16.93
C ALA A 181 9.43 18.67 -15.59
N LEU A 182 8.80 17.68 -14.95
CA LEU A 182 8.20 17.82 -13.63
C LEU A 182 9.21 18.39 -12.62
N THR A 183 10.37 17.73 -12.52
CA THR A 183 11.42 18.11 -11.57
C THR A 183 11.89 19.54 -11.80
N ARG A 184 12.14 19.92 -13.06
CA ARG A 184 12.63 21.26 -13.42
C ARG A 184 11.58 22.34 -13.12
N VAL A 185 10.32 22.11 -13.50
CA VAL A 185 9.25 23.10 -13.36
C VAL A 185 8.91 23.31 -11.88
N PHE A 186 8.66 22.24 -11.12
CA PHE A 186 8.31 22.38 -9.70
C PHE A 186 9.44 22.97 -8.86
N ARG A 187 10.72 22.60 -9.11
CA ARG A 187 11.86 23.23 -8.43
C ARG A 187 11.86 24.75 -8.63
N LYS A 188 11.77 25.20 -9.88
CA LYS A 188 11.73 26.63 -10.22
C LYS A 188 10.55 27.33 -9.54
N THR A 189 9.37 26.70 -9.53
CA THR A 189 8.17 27.27 -8.91
C THR A 189 8.30 27.37 -7.39
N VAL A 190 8.84 26.35 -6.73
CA VAL A 190 9.09 26.35 -5.28
C VAL A 190 10.16 27.39 -4.92
N GLU A 191 11.27 27.45 -5.66
CA GLU A 191 12.34 28.44 -5.47
C GLU A 191 11.80 29.88 -5.59
N THR A 192 10.98 30.15 -6.60
CA THR A 192 10.34 31.46 -6.79
C THR A 192 9.41 31.83 -5.64
N ASN A 193 8.79 30.83 -4.99
CA ASN A 193 7.84 30.99 -3.89
C ASN A 193 8.43 30.65 -2.51
N ALA A 194 9.75 30.53 -2.38
CA ALA A 194 10.40 29.91 -1.22
C ALA A 194 10.07 30.63 0.11
N ARG A 195 9.95 31.97 0.08
CA ARG A 195 9.56 32.77 1.25
C ARG A 195 8.15 32.44 1.74
N ARG A 196 7.19 32.33 0.82
CA ARG A 196 5.79 32.04 1.11
C ARG A 196 5.63 30.62 1.64
N LEU A 197 6.28 29.66 0.97
CA LEU A 197 6.20 28.24 1.31
C LEU A 197 7.07 27.87 2.53
N LYS A 198 7.84 28.82 3.07
CA LYS A 198 8.82 28.58 4.15
C LYS A 198 9.78 27.43 3.80
N ALA A 199 10.20 27.33 2.54
CA ALA A 199 11.06 26.25 2.05
C ALA A 199 12.51 26.39 2.55
N GLY A 200 12.94 27.60 2.93
CA GLY A 200 14.31 27.86 3.34
C GLY A 200 15.30 27.80 2.17
N ASN A 201 16.51 27.30 2.44
CA ASN A 201 17.54 27.06 1.43
C ASN A 201 17.56 25.59 0.95
N ASP A 202 16.62 24.79 1.41
CA ASP A 202 16.55 23.37 1.12
C ASP A 202 16.04 23.11 -0.30
N ARG A 203 16.61 22.09 -0.95
CA ARG A 203 16.29 21.76 -2.33
C ARG A 203 15.31 20.60 -2.40
N VAL A 204 14.23 20.82 -3.15
CA VAL A 204 13.25 19.79 -3.49
C VAL A 204 13.89 18.75 -4.42
N GLU A 205 13.71 17.47 -4.10
CA GLU A 205 14.15 16.33 -4.90
C GLU A 205 13.00 15.74 -5.73
N LYS A 206 13.34 14.86 -6.68
CA LYS A 206 12.36 14.22 -7.57
C LYS A 206 11.28 13.49 -6.73
N ASP A 207 11.70 12.74 -5.73
CA ASP A 207 10.80 11.92 -4.91
C ASP A 207 9.86 12.74 -4.03
N ASP A 208 10.23 13.97 -3.70
CA ASP A 208 9.37 14.94 -2.99
C ASP A 208 8.22 15.41 -3.90
N ILE A 209 8.49 15.54 -5.20
CA ILE A 209 7.51 15.98 -6.23
C ILE A 209 6.60 14.83 -6.63
N LEU A 210 7.11 13.60 -6.68
CA LEU A 210 6.35 12.43 -7.09
C LEU A 210 5.45 11.84 -5.99
N ALA A 211 5.61 12.28 -4.73
CA ALA A 211 4.83 11.77 -3.61
C ALA A 211 3.32 12.00 -3.80
N GLY A 212 2.53 10.92 -3.84
CA GLY A 212 1.09 10.98 -4.10
C GLY A 212 0.72 11.25 -5.56
N LEU A 213 1.68 11.18 -6.50
CA LEU A 213 1.39 11.36 -7.93
C LEU A 213 0.82 10.08 -8.53
N THR A 214 -0.35 10.21 -9.16
CA THR A 214 -0.84 9.23 -10.13
C THR A 214 -0.77 9.84 -11.53
N ALA A 215 -0.13 9.16 -12.48
CA ALA A 215 0.00 9.65 -13.85
C ALA A 215 -0.08 8.55 -14.92
N ILE A 216 -0.73 8.88 -16.03
CA ILE A 216 -0.73 8.11 -17.28
C ILE A 216 0.00 8.92 -18.33
N VAL A 217 1.14 8.40 -18.80
CA VAL A 217 2.00 9.06 -19.80
C VAL A 217 1.92 8.28 -21.10
N THR A 218 1.23 8.80 -22.11
CA THR A 218 1.16 8.16 -23.44
C THR A 218 1.84 9.02 -24.50
N VAL A 219 2.60 8.37 -25.37
CA VAL A 219 3.16 8.99 -26.57
C VAL A 219 2.73 8.22 -27.81
N ARG A 220 2.51 8.94 -28.91
CA ARG A 220 2.26 8.33 -30.23
C ARG A 220 3.31 8.80 -31.21
N LEU A 221 4.00 7.86 -31.84
CA LEU A 221 5.03 8.16 -32.83
C LEU A 221 5.07 7.08 -33.90
N SER A 222 5.45 7.50 -35.10
CA SER A 222 5.76 6.57 -36.20
C SER A 222 7.07 5.84 -35.91
N GLU A 223 7.11 4.54 -36.19
CA GLU A 223 8.32 3.70 -36.06
C GLU A 223 9.08 3.84 -34.72
N PRO A 224 8.42 3.58 -33.57
CA PRO A 224 9.09 3.62 -32.27
C PRO A 224 10.20 2.58 -32.17
N GLN A 225 11.36 3.00 -31.69
CA GLN A 225 12.52 2.15 -31.44
C GLN A 225 12.52 1.71 -29.98
N PHE A 226 12.53 0.40 -29.73
CA PHE A 226 12.58 -0.18 -28.38
C PHE A 226 13.93 -0.87 -28.16
N GLU A 227 14.40 -0.90 -26.91
CA GLU A 227 15.69 -1.55 -26.57
C GLU A 227 15.67 -3.08 -26.72
N GLY A 228 14.48 -3.69 -26.79
CA GLY A 228 14.33 -5.13 -26.95
C GLY A 228 12.96 -5.53 -27.50
N GLN A 229 12.83 -6.81 -27.86
CA GLN A 229 11.63 -7.36 -28.51
C GLN A 229 10.37 -7.31 -27.64
N THR A 230 10.51 -7.38 -26.32
CA THR A 230 9.39 -7.27 -25.37
C THR A 230 8.78 -5.86 -25.32
N LYS A 231 9.39 -4.87 -26.00
CA LYS A 231 8.92 -3.49 -26.11
C LYS A 231 8.68 -2.81 -24.75
N GLU A 232 9.45 -3.19 -23.73
CA GLU A 232 9.27 -2.70 -22.36
C GLU A 232 9.87 -1.32 -22.12
N VAL A 233 10.87 -0.93 -22.93
CA VAL A 233 11.63 0.33 -22.83
C VAL A 233 11.67 1.05 -24.17
N LEU A 234 11.19 2.30 -24.21
CA LEU A 234 11.31 3.16 -25.40
C LEU A 234 12.74 3.71 -25.51
N GLY A 235 13.40 3.42 -26.63
CA GLY A 235 14.74 3.88 -26.97
C GLY A 235 14.80 5.12 -27.88
N THR A 236 13.69 5.55 -28.50
CA THR A 236 13.68 6.71 -29.43
C THR A 236 14.14 8.00 -28.72
N PRO A 237 15.33 8.57 -29.02
CA PRO A 237 15.90 9.66 -28.21
C PRO A 237 15.12 10.98 -28.32
N ALA A 238 14.49 11.24 -29.47
CA ALA A 238 13.72 12.45 -29.73
C ALA A 238 12.53 12.61 -28.77
N ALA A 239 11.87 11.51 -28.41
CA ALA A 239 10.71 11.52 -27.53
C ALA A 239 11.02 12.16 -26.16
N ARG A 240 12.24 11.99 -25.63
CA ARG A 240 12.67 12.63 -24.37
C ARG A 240 12.57 14.15 -24.43
N LYS A 241 13.11 14.76 -25.49
CA LYS A 241 13.14 16.23 -25.64
C LYS A 241 11.73 16.77 -25.87
N ILE A 242 10.95 16.09 -26.71
CA ILE A 242 9.57 16.50 -27.06
C ILE A 242 8.66 16.44 -25.84
N VAL A 243 8.63 15.31 -25.13
CA VAL A 243 7.84 15.16 -23.90
C VAL A 243 8.27 16.18 -22.84
N SER A 244 9.58 16.38 -22.65
CA SER A 244 10.05 17.34 -21.64
C SER A 244 9.65 18.79 -21.94
N LYS A 245 9.58 19.14 -23.23
CA LYS A 245 9.10 20.45 -23.68
C LYS A 245 7.60 20.59 -23.46
N VAL A 246 6.79 19.69 -24.02
CA VAL A 246 5.31 19.73 -23.94
C VAL A 246 4.85 19.77 -22.49
N VAL A 247 5.33 18.84 -21.66
CA VAL A 247 4.98 18.77 -20.23
C VAL A 247 5.46 20.02 -19.50
N GLY A 248 6.67 20.49 -19.83
CA GLY A 248 7.23 21.67 -19.19
C GLY A 248 6.43 22.94 -19.45
N ASP A 249 6.02 23.16 -20.71
CA ASP A 249 5.29 24.35 -21.14
C ASP A 249 3.87 24.35 -20.56
N GLN A 250 3.13 23.24 -20.73
CA GLN A 250 1.76 23.07 -20.21
C GLN A 250 1.69 23.18 -18.69
N LEU A 251 2.64 22.55 -17.97
CA LEU A 251 2.66 22.62 -16.52
C LEU A 251 3.02 24.04 -16.02
N THR A 252 3.92 24.73 -16.72
CA THR A 252 4.24 26.13 -16.38
C THR A 252 3.01 27.02 -16.53
N GLU A 253 2.19 26.79 -17.57
CA GLU A 253 0.92 27.50 -17.76
C GLU A 253 -0.06 27.24 -16.62
N ILE A 254 -0.26 25.98 -16.23
CA ILE A 254 -1.14 25.60 -15.12
C ILE A 254 -0.68 26.26 -13.81
N LEU A 255 0.61 26.17 -13.49
CA LEU A 255 1.17 26.74 -12.26
C LEU A 255 1.12 28.28 -12.24
N ALA A 256 1.08 28.93 -13.40
CA ALA A 256 0.94 30.38 -13.54
C ALA A 256 -0.52 30.85 -13.61
N SER A 257 -1.48 29.93 -13.62
CA SER A 257 -2.90 30.24 -13.73
C SER A 257 -3.38 31.16 -12.61
N ARG A 258 -4.20 32.15 -12.97
CA ARG A 258 -4.85 33.07 -12.02
C ARG A 258 -6.26 32.67 -11.64
N LYS A 259 -6.78 31.57 -12.21
CA LYS A 259 -8.11 31.05 -11.85
C LYS A 259 -8.08 30.58 -10.40
N ARG A 260 -9.10 30.95 -9.61
CA ARG A 260 -9.10 30.80 -8.14
C ARG A 260 -8.98 29.33 -7.71
N ASP A 261 -9.76 28.47 -8.36
CA ASP A 261 -9.78 27.02 -8.20
C ASP A 261 -8.41 26.40 -8.49
N VAL A 262 -7.83 26.67 -9.67
CA VAL A 262 -6.52 26.14 -10.07
C VAL A 262 -5.43 26.65 -9.14
N LYS A 263 -5.45 27.94 -8.80
CA LYS A 263 -4.46 28.54 -7.91
C LYS A 263 -4.50 27.90 -6.52
N GLN A 264 -5.68 27.63 -5.98
CA GLN A 264 -5.82 26.95 -4.69
C GLN A 264 -5.21 25.54 -4.73
N GLN A 265 -5.51 24.76 -5.79
CA GLN A 265 -4.91 23.43 -5.97
C GLN A 265 -3.38 23.51 -6.10
N VAL A 266 -2.87 24.46 -6.87
CA VAL A 266 -1.42 24.70 -7.01
C VAL A 266 -0.79 25.05 -5.67
N ASP A 267 -1.41 25.93 -4.89
CA ASP A 267 -0.91 26.32 -3.56
C ASP A 267 -0.87 25.13 -2.61
N SER A 268 -1.94 24.33 -2.54
CA SER A 268 -1.99 23.11 -1.73
C SER A 268 -0.96 22.06 -2.17
N LEU A 269 -0.77 21.91 -3.49
CA LEU A 269 0.25 21.00 -4.03
C LEU A 269 1.67 21.44 -3.66
N LEU A 270 1.99 22.74 -3.81
CA LEU A 270 3.30 23.27 -3.45
C LEU A 270 3.59 23.14 -1.95
N GLU A 271 2.59 23.36 -1.10
CA GLU A 271 2.69 23.13 0.34
C GLU A 271 2.96 21.65 0.66
N LYS A 272 2.26 20.71 0.00
CA LYS A 272 2.54 19.28 0.13
C LYS A 272 3.98 18.95 -0.27
N ILE A 273 4.42 19.36 -1.46
CA ILE A 273 5.79 19.07 -1.94
C ILE A 273 6.85 19.58 -0.96
N VAL A 274 6.67 20.79 -0.40
CA VAL A 274 7.59 21.35 0.60
C VAL A 274 7.51 20.60 1.94
N ALA A 275 6.35 20.11 2.33
CA ALA A 275 6.19 19.26 3.52
C ALA A 275 6.92 17.92 3.35
N GLU A 276 6.83 17.28 2.18
CA GLU A 276 7.55 16.04 1.86
C GLU A 276 9.08 16.27 1.88
N MET A 277 9.54 17.37 1.25
CA MET A 277 10.95 17.76 1.27
C MET A 277 11.47 17.92 2.72
N LYS A 278 10.72 18.63 3.56
CA LYS A 278 11.08 18.80 4.98
C LYS A 278 11.10 17.47 5.71
N SER A 279 10.09 16.62 5.50
CA SER A 279 10.01 15.28 6.08
C SER A 279 11.25 14.45 5.73
N ARG A 280 11.66 14.43 4.45
CA ARG A 280 12.87 13.74 3.99
C ARG A 280 14.14 14.28 4.65
N ILE A 281 14.30 15.61 4.71
CA ILE A 281 15.48 16.23 5.33
C ILE A 281 15.52 15.93 6.82
N MET A 282 14.40 16.05 7.52
CA MET A 282 14.29 15.70 8.93
C MET A 282 14.61 14.24 9.19
N ALA A 283 14.09 13.31 8.38
CA ALA A 283 14.40 11.89 8.49
C ALA A 283 15.89 11.62 8.25
N ARG A 284 16.50 12.28 7.25
CA ARG A 284 17.94 12.19 6.98
C ARG A 284 18.77 12.75 8.14
N THR A 285 18.45 13.94 8.63
CA THR A 285 19.16 14.56 9.76
C THR A 285 18.99 13.71 11.01
N ALA A 286 17.80 13.17 11.28
CA ALA A 286 17.56 12.25 12.39
C ALA A 286 18.40 10.98 12.25
N LYS A 287 18.45 10.36 11.05
CA LYS A 287 19.29 9.19 10.78
C LYS A 287 20.78 9.50 10.91
N GLU A 288 21.24 10.67 10.47
CA GLU A 288 22.63 11.11 10.62
C GLU A 288 22.97 11.42 12.09
N THR A 289 22.08 12.08 12.84
CA THR A 289 22.22 12.32 14.28
C THR A 289 22.21 11.00 15.05
N GLN A 290 21.34 10.06 14.70
CA GLN A 290 21.32 8.72 15.26
C GLN A 290 22.64 8.00 14.94
N ARG A 291 23.10 8.00 13.69
CA ARG A 291 24.38 7.38 13.29
C ARG A 291 25.58 8.02 13.99
N ARG A 292 25.60 9.34 14.18
CA ARG A 292 26.65 10.05 14.94
C ARG A 292 26.62 9.70 16.42
N LYS A 293 25.42 9.58 17.01
CA LYS A 293 25.24 9.07 18.37
C LYS A 293 25.75 7.63 18.48
N THR A 294 25.41 6.76 17.53
CA THR A 294 25.91 5.37 17.46
C THR A 294 27.42 5.26 17.26
N ALA A 295 28.08 6.26 16.67
CA ALA A 295 29.52 6.26 16.41
C ALA A 295 30.38 6.84 17.55
N LEU A 296 29.79 7.71 18.40
CA LEU A 296 30.46 8.34 19.55
C LEU A 296 30.08 7.69 20.88
N GLU A 297 28.90 7.09 20.96
CA GLU A 297 28.41 6.30 22.08
C GLU A 297 28.15 4.89 21.55
N THR A 298 28.78 3.88 22.13
CA THR A 298 28.42 2.47 21.95
C THR A 298 26.89 2.37 22.00
N SER A 299 26.25 2.15 20.84
CA SER A 299 24.79 2.19 20.60
C SER A 299 23.94 2.12 21.88
N ALA A 300 23.69 3.27 22.49
CA ALA A 300 22.84 3.31 23.68
C ALA A 300 21.40 3.22 23.18
N LEU A 301 20.89 1.98 23.09
CA LEU A 301 19.46 1.72 23.09
C LEU A 301 18.83 2.50 24.26
N PRO A 302 17.57 2.96 24.15
CA PRO A 302 16.94 3.71 25.22
C PRO A 302 17.13 2.99 26.56
N ALA A 303 17.57 3.69 27.61
CA ALA A 303 17.91 3.08 28.89
C ALA A 303 16.73 2.31 29.54
N LYS A 304 15.51 2.58 29.09
CA LYS A 304 14.28 1.92 29.50
C LYS A 304 14.02 0.58 28.80
N LEU A 305 14.74 0.26 27.72
CA LEU A 305 14.64 -1.03 27.03
C LEU A 305 15.30 -2.13 27.87
N ALA A 306 14.56 -3.19 28.16
CA ALA A 306 15.12 -4.45 28.65
C ALA A 306 15.29 -5.40 27.45
N ASP A 307 16.47 -5.42 26.85
CA ASP A 307 16.70 -6.15 25.60
C ASP A 307 16.81 -7.67 25.79
N CYS A 308 16.70 -8.43 24.69
CA CYS A 308 16.97 -9.87 24.64
C CYS A 308 18.43 -10.15 24.29
N ARG A 309 18.90 -11.39 24.52
CA ARG A 309 20.29 -11.81 24.23
C ARG A 309 20.48 -12.31 22.80
N SER A 310 19.44 -12.86 22.18
CA SER A 310 19.50 -13.40 20.82
C SER A 310 19.42 -12.29 19.78
N ASP A 311 20.19 -12.46 18.71
CA ASP A 311 20.13 -11.66 17.49
C ASP A 311 19.35 -12.37 16.36
N ASP A 312 18.79 -13.55 16.64
CA ASP A 312 17.99 -14.29 15.66
C ASP A 312 16.60 -13.67 15.49
N ILE A 313 16.50 -12.78 14.49
CA ILE A 313 15.30 -12.00 14.19
C ILE A 313 14.05 -12.87 14.10
N GLN A 314 14.11 -14.10 13.57
CA GLN A 314 12.90 -14.91 13.40
C GLN A 314 12.26 -15.32 14.74
N ASN A 315 13.08 -15.45 15.78
CA ASN A 315 12.68 -15.94 17.09
C ASN A 315 12.59 -14.84 18.14
N THR A 316 13.07 -13.63 17.85
CA THR A 316 13.03 -12.51 18.79
C THR A 316 11.69 -11.78 18.79
N GLU A 317 11.28 -11.37 19.98
CA GLU A 317 9.97 -10.74 20.24
C GLU A 317 10.16 -9.46 21.05
N LEU A 318 9.51 -8.38 20.65
CA LEU A 318 9.47 -7.12 21.39
C LEU A 318 8.08 -6.92 21.99
N PHE A 319 7.98 -6.91 23.31
CA PHE A 319 6.76 -6.51 24.01
C PHE A 319 6.79 -5.02 24.32
N ILE A 320 5.77 -4.30 23.86
CA ILE A 320 5.55 -2.90 24.23
C ILE A 320 4.55 -2.91 25.38
N VAL A 321 4.99 -2.47 26.56
CA VAL A 321 4.23 -2.57 27.82
C VAL A 321 3.80 -1.20 28.33
N GLU A 322 2.58 -1.13 28.86
CA GLU A 322 2.04 0.10 29.44
C GLU A 322 2.60 0.36 30.85
N GLY A 323 3.45 1.39 30.97
CA GLY A 323 3.99 1.87 32.23
C GLY A 323 5.11 1.02 32.86
N ASP A 324 5.75 1.59 33.89
CA ASP A 324 6.86 0.96 34.60
C ASP A 324 6.38 -0.16 35.56
N SER A 325 5.09 -0.17 35.92
CA SER A 325 4.52 -1.21 36.80
C SER A 325 4.40 -2.55 36.08
N ALA A 326 3.81 -2.56 34.87
CA ALA A 326 3.73 -3.78 34.06
C ALA A 326 5.13 -4.28 33.65
N LEU A 327 6.07 -3.37 33.41
CA LEU A 327 7.47 -3.71 33.13
C LEU A 327 8.12 -4.52 34.25
N GLY A 328 7.88 -4.17 35.52
CA GLY A 328 8.46 -4.87 36.67
C GLY A 328 8.10 -6.36 36.69
N THR A 329 6.80 -6.65 36.56
CA THR A 329 6.27 -8.01 36.48
C THR A 329 6.73 -8.72 35.21
N ALA A 330 6.60 -8.08 34.04
CA ALA A 330 6.98 -8.64 32.75
C ALA A 330 8.47 -8.99 32.68
N LYS A 331 9.35 -8.20 33.33
CA LYS A 331 10.79 -8.45 33.34
C LYS A 331 11.16 -9.74 34.06
N LEU A 332 10.38 -10.13 35.08
CA LEU A 332 10.54 -11.39 35.79
C LEU A 332 9.88 -12.56 35.04
N ALA A 333 8.79 -12.29 34.31
CA ALA A 333 8.04 -13.29 33.54
C ALA A 333 8.72 -13.69 32.22
N ARG A 334 9.44 -12.78 31.58
CA ARG A 334 9.99 -12.97 30.23
C ARG A 334 11.10 -14.03 30.17
N SER A 335 11.22 -14.66 29.00
CA SER A 335 12.50 -15.27 28.61
C SER A 335 13.46 -14.21 28.07
N SER A 336 14.48 -13.87 28.86
CA SER A 336 15.49 -12.87 28.46
C SER A 336 16.33 -13.27 27.24
N ASP A 337 16.24 -14.53 26.80
CA ASP A 337 17.01 -15.00 25.66
C ASP A 337 16.44 -14.47 24.34
N TYR A 338 15.11 -14.39 24.20
CA TYR A 338 14.47 -13.98 22.95
C TYR A 338 13.38 -12.90 23.10
N GLN A 339 12.95 -12.55 24.30
CA GLN A 339 11.90 -11.54 24.52
C GLN A 339 12.49 -10.25 25.07
N ALA A 340 12.35 -9.14 24.35
CA ALA A 340 12.68 -7.78 24.79
C ALA A 340 11.43 -7.05 25.29
N LEU A 341 11.61 -6.11 26.23
CA LEU A 341 10.54 -5.28 26.78
C LEU A 341 10.84 -3.79 26.60
N LEU A 342 9.87 -3.05 26.06
CA LEU A 342 9.92 -1.60 25.96
C LEU A 342 8.73 -0.98 26.69
N PRO A 343 8.96 -0.29 27.83
CA PRO A 343 7.89 0.44 28.51
C PRO A 343 7.57 1.75 27.80
N ILE A 344 6.28 2.06 27.69
CA ILE A 344 5.77 3.36 27.25
C ILE A 344 5.09 4.07 28.41
N ARG A 345 5.29 5.39 28.51
CA ARG A 345 4.72 6.21 29.59
C ARG A 345 3.60 7.09 29.05
N GLY A 346 2.39 6.85 29.56
CA GLY A 346 1.20 7.59 29.16
C GLY A 346 0.80 7.36 27.71
N LYS A 347 -0.06 8.23 27.19
CA LYS A 347 -0.59 8.13 25.83
C LYS A 347 0.43 8.65 24.82
N ILE A 348 0.66 7.85 23.77
CA ILE A 348 1.55 8.23 22.68
C ILE A 348 0.95 9.40 21.88
N LEU A 349 1.81 10.21 21.27
CA LEU A 349 1.39 11.26 20.35
C LEU A 349 0.55 10.66 19.21
N ASN A 350 -0.63 11.23 18.97
CA ASN A 350 -1.41 10.86 17.79
C ASN A 350 -0.70 11.35 16.52
N VAL A 351 -0.02 10.43 15.86
CA VAL A 351 0.81 10.73 14.69
C VAL A 351 0.01 10.99 13.41
N GLN A 352 -1.29 10.68 13.39
CA GLN A 352 -2.17 11.04 12.27
C GLN A 352 -2.41 12.56 12.21
N LYS A 353 -2.40 13.23 13.37
CA LYS A 353 -2.56 14.69 13.46
C LYS A 353 -1.22 15.43 13.40
N ALA A 354 -0.17 14.79 13.89
CA ALA A 354 1.15 15.38 14.06
C ALA A 354 1.97 15.33 12.77
N SER A 355 2.84 16.30 12.60
CA SER A 355 3.87 16.28 11.56
C SER A 355 4.97 15.25 11.89
N VAL A 356 5.72 14.83 10.87
CA VAL A 356 6.88 13.93 11.04
C VAL A 356 7.89 14.51 12.03
N GLY A 357 8.05 15.84 12.06
CA GLY A 357 8.94 16.50 13.00
C GLY A 357 8.51 16.43 14.45
N GLU A 358 7.21 16.63 14.72
CA GLU A 358 6.65 16.49 16.07
C GLU A 358 6.73 15.03 16.55
N MET A 359 6.53 14.07 15.64
CA MET A 359 6.70 12.66 15.92
C MET A 359 8.15 12.32 16.30
N LEU A 360 9.13 12.75 15.51
CA LEU A 360 10.55 12.47 15.78
C LEU A 360 11.07 13.14 17.06
N ASN A 361 10.50 14.30 17.43
CA ASN A 361 10.81 14.99 18.68
C ASN A 361 10.10 14.39 19.90
N ASN A 362 9.10 13.54 19.70
CA ASN A 362 8.43 12.84 20.78
C ASN A 362 9.33 11.68 21.27
N ALA A 363 9.71 11.73 22.55
CA ALA A 363 10.64 10.77 23.13
C ALA A 363 10.14 9.31 23.05
N GLU A 364 8.83 9.09 23.21
CA GLU A 364 8.22 7.76 23.18
C GLU A 364 8.21 7.18 21.75
N ALA A 365 7.72 7.96 20.78
CA ALA A 365 7.69 7.54 19.38
C ALA A 365 9.11 7.34 18.80
N SER A 366 10.03 8.25 19.12
CA SER A 366 11.42 8.17 18.70
C SER A 366 12.14 6.95 19.30
N ALA A 367 11.93 6.67 20.59
CA ALA A 367 12.47 5.47 21.23
C ALA A 367 11.93 4.19 20.59
N LEU A 368 10.63 4.13 20.28
CA LEU A 368 10.02 2.97 19.66
C LEU A 368 10.60 2.71 18.25
N ILE A 369 10.72 3.75 17.42
CA ILE A 369 11.34 3.65 16.10
C ILE A 369 12.80 3.18 16.21
N GLN A 370 13.56 3.72 17.18
CA GLN A 370 14.94 3.32 17.41
C GLN A 370 15.06 1.84 17.83
N VAL A 371 14.16 1.38 18.71
CA VAL A 371 14.17 0.01 19.25
C VAL A 371 13.78 -1.00 18.17
N VAL A 372 12.70 -0.74 17.43
CA VAL A 372 12.27 -1.59 16.31
C VAL A 372 13.36 -1.69 15.24
N GLY A 373 14.07 -0.60 14.99
CA GLY A 373 15.07 -0.54 13.92
C GLY A 373 14.41 -0.34 12.55
N GLY A 374 15.18 -0.51 11.47
CA GLY A 374 14.66 -0.36 10.11
C GLY A 374 14.41 1.07 9.63
N GLY A 375 14.31 2.07 10.51
CA GLY A 375 14.04 3.47 10.13
C GLY A 375 12.56 3.81 10.25
N SER A 376 12.03 4.70 9.41
CA SER A 376 10.60 5.05 9.43
C SER A 376 10.10 5.62 8.10
N GLY A 377 8.78 5.56 7.89
CA GLY A 377 8.07 6.04 6.70
C GLY A 377 8.61 5.40 5.43
N ARG A 378 8.86 6.22 4.40
CA ARG A 378 9.41 5.78 3.10
C ARG A 378 10.81 5.17 3.19
N SER A 379 11.53 5.42 4.28
CA SER A 379 12.89 4.90 4.50
C SER A 379 12.92 3.65 5.37
N PHE A 380 11.75 3.13 5.76
CA PHE A 380 11.66 1.93 6.57
C PHE A 380 12.10 0.70 5.77
N ASP A 381 13.08 -0.01 6.31
CA ASP A 381 13.61 -1.26 5.78
C ASP A 381 13.26 -2.40 6.74
N LEU A 382 12.44 -3.33 6.25
CA LEU A 382 11.96 -4.49 6.99
C LEU A 382 13.09 -5.48 7.34
N GLU A 383 14.13 -5.57 6.51
CA GLU A 383 15.25 -6.48 6.73
C GLU A 383 16.16 -5.98 7.86
N SER A 384 16.22 -4.67 8.04
CA SER A 384 16.95 -4.00 9.12
C SER A 384 16.18 -3.93 10.45
N ALA A 385 14.97 -4.52 10.54
CA ALA A 385 14.20 -4.58 11.77
C ALA A 385 14.80 -5.60 12.75
N ARG A 386 14.87 -5.24 14.04
CA ARG A 386 15.58 -6.01 15.07
C ARG A 386 14.79 -7.21 15.62
N TYR A 387 13.47 -7.19 15.49
CA TYR A 387 12.58 -8.18 16.09
C TYR A 387 11.63 -8.77 15.06
N GLY A 388 11.45 -10.08 15.07
CA GLY A 388 10.53 -10.79 14.18
C GLY A 388 9.07 -10.58 14.55
N LYS A 389 8.79 -10.35 15.84
CA LYS A 389 7.46 -10.02 16.33
C LYS A 389 7.50 -8.78 17.22
N VAL A 390 6.50 -7.93 17.06
CA VAL A 390 6.20 -6.82 17.96
C VAL A 390 4.83 -7.07 18.56
N ILE A 391 4.77 -7.18 19.88
CA ILE A 391 3.56 -7.54 20.63
C ILE A 391 3.15 -6.33 21.49
N LEU A 392 1.96 -5.81 21.23
CA LEU A 392 1.35 -4.72 22.00
C LEU A 392 0.69 -5.34 23.24
N MET A 393 1.24 -5.08 24.41
CA MET A 393 0.77 -5.63 25.68
C MET A 393 0.25 -4.47 26.55
N THR A 394 -0.99 -4.07 26.27
CA THR A 394 -1.73 -3.00 26.96
C THR A 394 -2.78 -3.59 27.89
N ASP A 395 -3.23 -2.83 28.87
CA ASP A 395 -4.29 -3.27 29.78
C ASP A 395 -5.63 -3.47 29.05
N ALA A 396 -6.46 -4.38 29.58
CA ALA A 396 -7.80 -4.69 29.06
C ALA A 396 -8.84 -3.68 29.57
N ASP A 397 -8.56 -2.39 29.33
CA ASP A 397 -9.43 -1.28 29.71
C ASP A 397 -9.53 -0.22 28.58
N VAL A 398 -10.28 0.85 28.85
CA VAL A 398 -10.50 1.93 27.88
C VAL A 398 -9.23 2.71 27.54
N ASP A 399 -8.26 2.79 28.47
CA ASP A 399 -7.02 3.52 28.28
C ASP A 399 -6.01 2.66 27.50
N GLY A 400 -5.92 1.36 27.81
CA GLY A 400 -5.15 0.38 27.05
C GLY A 400 -5.65 0.25 25.61
N ALA A 401 -6.97 0.20 25.38
CA ALA A 401 -7.55 0.21 24.04
C ALA A 401 -7.18 1.48 23.24
N HIS A 402 -7.14 2.63 23.90
CA HIS A 402 -6.70 3.89 23.29
C HIS A 402 -5.20 3.86 22.95
N ILE A 403 -4.35 3.38 23.86
CA ILE A 403 -2.90 3.25 23.62
C ILE A 403 -2.63 2.28 22.48
N ARG A 404 -3.33 1.14 22.44
CA ARG A 404 -3.26 0.17 21.35
C ARG A 404 -3.65 0.82 20.02
N THR A 405 -4.71 1.62 19.98
CA THR A 405 -5.11 2.35 18.77
C THR A 405 -4.03 3.35 18.32
N LEU A 406 -3.40 4.07 19.24
CA LEU A 406 -2.29 5.01 18.94
C LEU A 406 -1.06 4.27 18.40
N LEU A 407 -0.70 3.14 19.00
CA LEU A 407 0.40 2.28 18.57
C LEU A 407 0.15 1.72 17.17
N LEU A 408 -1.05 1.17 16.94
CA LEU A 408 -1.44 0.67 15.62
C LEU A 408 -1.38 1.76 14.55
N THR A 409 -1.83 2.97 14.88
CA THR A 409 -1.72 4.15 13.99
C THR A 409 -0.26 4.46 13.66
N LEU A 410 0.64 4.40 14.64
CA LEU A 410 2.07 4.61 14.44
C LEU A 410 2.69 3.56 13.52
N PHE A 411 2.43 2.27 13.78
CA PHE A 411 2.92 1.17 12.94
C PHE A 411 2.38 1.27 11.53
N PHE A 412 1.08 1.52 11.37
CA PHE A 412 0.44 1.65 10.06
C PHE A 412 0.99 2.83 9.24
N ARG A 413 1.28 3.97 9.89
CA ARG A 413 1.74 5.18 9.20
C ARG A 413 3.23 5.19 8.90
N TYR A 414 4.07 4.67 9.80
CA TYR A 414 5.53 4.83 9.72
C TYR A 414 6.30 3.52 9.59
N MET A 415 5.69 2.37 9.85
CA MET A 415 6.34 1.06 9.78
C MET A 415 5.41 0.06 9.08
N ARG A 416 4.66 0.52 8.07
CA ARG A 416 3.63 -0.26 7.35
C ARG A 416 4.12 -1.64 6.90
N PRO A 417 5.36 -1.78 6.36
CA PRO A 417 5.85 -3.10 5.95
C PRO A 417 5.90 -4.13 7.09
N MET A 418 6.02 -3.72 8.36
CA MET A 418 5.92 -4.64 9.51
C MET A 418 4.50 -5.19 9.69
N VAL A 419 3.49 -4.34 9.47
CA VAL A 419 2.07 -4.74 9.58
C VAL A 419 1.69 -5.63 8.38
N GLU A 420 2.11 -5.28 7.18
CA GLU A 420 1.87 -6.07 5.96
C GLU A 420 2.54 -7.44 6.01
N ALA A 421 3.76 -7.53 6.58
CA ALA A 421 4.42 -8.80 6.85
C ALA A 421 3.76 -9.58 8.02
N GLY A 422 2.75 -8.99 8.68
CA GLY A 422 2.06 -9.53 9.84
C GLY A 422 3.00 -9.83 11.00
N ARG A 423 3.95 -8.92 11.27
CA ARG A 423 4.88 -8.97 12.40
C ARG A 423 4.38 -8.23 13.64
N VAL A 424 3.22 -7.57 13.56
CA VAL A 424 2.60 -6.84 14.67
C VAL A 424 1.44 -7.64 15.25
N TYR A 425 1.40 -7.74 16.57
CA TYR A 425 0.44 -8.53 17.33
C TYR A 425 -0.09 -7.74 18.52
N ALA A 426 -1.29 -8.03 18.98
CA ALA A 426 -1.79 -7.61 20.28
C ALA A 426 -1.88 -8.82 21.22
N ALA A 427 -1.38 -8.66 22.44
CA ALA A 427 -1.52 -9.67 23.49
C ALA A 427 -2.98 -9.72 23.97
N VAL A 428 -3.45 -10.91 24.32
CA VAL A 428 -4.77 -11.13 24.92
C VAL A 428 -4.57 -11.73 26.31
N PRO A 429 -4.49 -10.89 27.36
CA PRO A 429 -4.43 -11.39 28.73
C PRO A 429 -5.77 -12.01 29.16
N PRO A 430 -5.76 -12.91 30.16
CA PRO A 430 -7.00 -13.50 30.68
C PRO A 430 -7.81 -12.45 31.45
N LEU A 431 -9.15 -12.56 31.38
CA LEU A 431 -10.06 -11.67 32.09
C LEU A 431 -10.37 -12.16 33.50
N HIS A 432 -10.45 -13.47 33.70
CA HIS A 432 -10.82 -14.07 34.97
C HIS A 432 -9.91 -15.24 35.37
N ARG A 433 -9.81 -15.45 36.68
CA ARG A 433 -9.11 -16.59 37.30
C ARG A 433 -10.06 -17.33 38.22
N ILE A 434 -10.30 -18.60 37.88
CA ILE A 434 -11.08 -19.54 38.68
C ILE A 434 -10.11 -20.46 39.41
N GLU A 435 -10.24 -20.56 40.73
CA GLU A 435 -9.44 -21.47 41.55
C GLU A 435 -10.33 -22.61 42.05
N VAL A 436 -10.08 -23.82 41.54
CA VAL A 436 -10.82 -25.03 41.91
C VAL A 436 -10.13 -25.72 43.08
N ILE A 437 -10.86 -25.87 44.18
CA ILE A 437 -10.40 -26.46 45.43
C ILE A 437 -10.51 -27.98 45.32
N ASN A 438 -9.36 -28.64 45.23
CA ASN A 438 -9.30 -30.09 45.22
C ASN A 438 -9.39 -30.64 46.66
N PRO A 439 -10.10 -31.77 46.90
CA PRO A 439 -10.17 -32.36 48.23
C PRO A 439 -8.82 -32.98 48.65
N GLY A 440 -8.44 -32.78 49.91
CA GLY A 440 -7.23 -33.34 50.51
C GLY A 440 -6.00 -32.44 50.36
N SER A 441 -4.82 -33.05 50.13
CA SER A 441 -3.53 -32.35 50.02
C SER A 441 -3.08 -32.10 48.57
N LYS A 442 -3.96 -32.31 47.58
CA LYS A 442 -3.66 -32.01 46.18
C LYS A 442 -3.68 -30.50 45.94
N PRO A 443 -2.76 -29.95 45.12
CA PRO A 443 -2.78 -28.53 44.78
C PRO A 443 -4.09 -28.15 44.10
N ASN A 444 -4.54 -26.92 44.36
CA ASN A 444 -5.71 -26.34 43.68
C ASN A 444 -5.41 -26.19 42.20
N GLU A 445 -6.42 -26.39 41.36
CA GLU A 445 -6.32 -26.16 39.92
C GLU A 445 -6.69 -24.71 39.63
N VAL A 446 -5.94 -24.06 38.75
CA VAL A 446 -6.21 -22.69 38.31
C VAL A 446 -6.64 -22.73 36.85
N ILE A 447 -7.78 -22.13 36.56
CA ILE A 447 -8.36 -22.04 35.22
C ILE A 447 -8.51 -20.56 34.87
N TYR A 448 -7.98 -20.17 33.72
CA TYR A 448 -8.13 -18.82 33.18
C TYR A 448 -9.21 -18.80 32.10
N THR A 449 -9.98 -17.72 32.04
CA THR A 449 -10.98 -17.49 30.99
C THR A 449 -10.78 -16.12 30.35
N TYR A 450 -11.09 -16.01 29.07
CA TYR A 450 -10.80 -14.84 28.23
C TYR A 450 -12.06 -14.08 27.80
N SER A 451 -13.25 -14.61 28.09
CA SER A 451 -14.53 -13.93 27.87
C SER A 451 -15.54 -14.26 28.98
N GLU A 452 -16.55 -13.41 29.16
CA GLU A 452 -17.67 -13.67 30.08
C GLU A 452 -18.45 -14.94 29.68
N GLN A 453 -18.59 -15.20 28.38
CA GLN A 453 -19.25 -16.41 27.89
C GLN A 453 -18.46 -17.68 28.26
N GLU A 454 -17.12 -17.63 28.12
CA GLU A 454 -16.26 -18.73 28.55
C GLU A 454 -16.34 -18.95 30.06
N LEU A 455 -16.33 -17.86 30.85
CA LEU A 455 -16.50 -17.92 32.30
C LEU A 455 -17.79 -18.66 32.69
N HIS A 456 -18.95 -18.22 32.16
CA HIS A 456 -20.24 -18.84 32.48
C HIS A 456 -20.29 -20.32 32.08
N THR A 457 -19.72 -20.66 30.91
CA THR A 457 -19.66 -22.03 30.43
C THR A 457 -18.80 -22.91 31.36
N ARG A 458 -17.63 -22.41 31.76
CA ARG A 458 -16.72 -23.12 32.68
C ARG A 458 -17.30 -23.27 34.07
N LEU A 459 -17.96 -22.25 34.61
CA LEU A 459 -18.64 -22.34 35.90
C LEU A 459 -19.77 -23.38 35.88
N SER A 460 -20.57 -23.42 34.82
CA SER A 460 -21.64 -24.42 34.66
C SER A 460 -21.10 -25.85 34.57
N GLN A 461 -19.95 -26.04 33.91
CA GLN A 461 -19.26 -27.34 33.85
C GLN A 461 -18.74 -27.77 35.23
N LEU A 462 -18.07 -26.87 35.94
CA LEU A 462 -17.52 -27.16 37.27
C LEU A 462 -18.61 -27.47 38.30
N GLU A 463 -19.76 -26.80 38.21
CA GLU A 463 -20.93 -27.08 39.03
C GLU A 463 -21.53 -28.46 38.72
N ALA A 464 -21.65 -28.81 37.43
CA ALA A 464 -22.10 -30.14 37.00
C ALA A 464 -21.15 -31.28 37.42
N GLU A 465 -19.86 -30.99 37.56
CA GLU A 465 -18.83 -31.91 38.06
C GLU A 465 -18.74 -31.94 39.61
N GLU A 466 -19.62 -31.21 40.32
CA GLU A 466 -19.62 -31.04 41.78
C GLU A 466 -18.27 -30.57 42.36
N ARG A 467 -17.50 -29.80 41.58
CA ARG A 467 -16.18 -29.29 41.99
C ARG A 467 -16.35 -28.01 42.82
N LYS A 468 -15.66 -27.92 43.96
CA LYS A 468 -15.68 -26.72 44.81
C LYS A 468 -14.79 -25.63 44.22
N ILE A 469 -15.33 -24.44 44.04
CA ILE A 469 -14.57 -23.26 43.59
C ILE A 469 -14.38 -22.27 44.74
N LYS A 470 -13.32 -21.48 44.67
CA LYS A 470 -13.07 -20.38 45.61
C LYS A 470 -13.80 -19.12 45.14
N GLU A 471 -14.66 -18.59 46.00
CA GLU A 471 -15.38 -17.33 45.77
C GLU A 471 -14.82 -16.20 46.64
N PRO A 472 -14.83 -14.93 46.16
CA PRO A 472 -15.24 -14.48 44.82
C PRO A 472 -14.20 -14.78 43.73
N ILE A 473 -14.66 -14.92 42.48
CA ILE A 473 -13.80 -15.09 41.30
C ILE A 473 -12.96 -13.83 41.10
N GLN A 474 -11.66 -14.02 40.86
CA GLN A 474 -10.76 -12.90 40.62
C GLN A 474 -10.90 -12.44 39.17
N ARG A 475 -11.18 -11.15 38.97
CA ARG A 475 -11.20 -10.49 37.66
C ARG A 475 -9.99 -9.58 37.56
N TYR A 476 -9.23 -9.73 36.49
CA TYR A 476 -8.10 -8.86 36.21
C TYR A 476 -8.59 -7.58 35.54
N LYS A 477 -8.12 -6.42 36.02
CA LYS A 477 -8.39 -5.12 35.38
C LYS A 477 -7.18 -4.56 34.66
N GLY A 478 -5.98 -4.94 35.08
CA GLY A 478 -4.73 -4.53 34.47
C GLY A 478 -3.64 -5.57 34.67
N LEU A 479 -2.64 -5.53 33.81
CA LEU A 479 -1.52 -6.48 33.78
C LEU A 479 -0.68 -6.44 35.07
N GLY A 480 -0.68 -5.31 35.78
CA GLY A 480 0.01 -5.15 37.06
C GLY A 480 -0.62 -5.89 38.24
N GLU A 481 -1.85 -6.42 38.10
CA GLU A 481 -2.53 -7.22 39.12
C GLU A 481 -2.11 -8.71 39.09
N MET A 482 -1.44 -9.13 38.02
CA MET A 482 -0.89 -10.47 37.85
C MET A 482 0.50 -10.55 38.48
N ASP A 483 0.82 -11.70 39.08
CA ASP A 483 2.20 -12.00 39.41
C ASP A 483 2.99 -12.43 38.16
N ALA A 484 4.31 -12.58 38.31
CA ALA A 484 5.19 -12.89 37.18
C ALA A 484 4.95 -14.29 36.60
N GLU A 485 4.56 -15.27 37.42
CA GLU A 485 4.31 -16.64 36.95
C GLU A 485 3.01 -16.69 36.15
N GLN A 486 1.96 -16.02 36.63
CA GLN A 486 0.68 -15.89 35.93
C GLN A 486 0.85 -15.19 34.57
N LEU A 487 1.59 -14.08 34.54
CA LEU A 487 1.83 -13.35 33.30
C LEU A 487 2.66 -14.18 32.31
N ALA A 488 3.65 -14.93 32.81
CA ALA A 488 4.47 -15.83 32.00
C ALA A 488 3.61 -16.91 31.34
N GLU A 489 2.84 -17.66 32.15
CA GLU A 489 2.03 -18.79 31.69
C GLU A 489 0.92 -18.35 30.73
N THR A 490 0.24 -17.25 31.02
CA THR A 490 -1.00 -16.90 30.29
C THR A 490 -0.78 -16.06 29.04
N THR A 491 0.23 -15.18 29.05
CA THR A 491 0.33 -14.08 28.08
C THR A 491 1.68 -14.02 27.37
N MET A 492 2.76 -14.49 28.01
CA MET A 492 4.12 -14.38 27.44
C MET A 492 4.67 -15.70 26.87
N ASP A 493 4.31 -16.85 27.43
CA ASP A 493 4.77 -18.16 26.99
C ASP A 493 4.19 -18.53 25.61
N PRO A 494 5.03 -18.75 24.58
CA PRO A 494 4.58 -19.15 23.25
C PRO A 494 3.73 -20.42 23.20
N GLN A 495 3.82 -21.32 24.19
CA GLN A 495 3.05 -22.57 24.21
C GLN A 495 1.59 -22.39 24.63
N HIS A 496 1.30 -21.38 25.45
CA HIS A 496 0.02 -21.22 26.13
C HIS A 496 -0.70 -19.92 25.77
N ARG A 497 0.02 -18.89 25.33
CA ARG A 497 -0.56 -17.58 25.05
C ARG A 497 -1.40 -17.53 23.78
N THR A 498 -2.32 -16.59 23.76
CA THR A 498 -3.08 -16.19 22.56
C THR A 498 -2.66 -14.79 22.11
N LEU A 499 -2.34 -14.63 20.82
CA LEU A 499 -2.01 -13.34 20.21
C LEU A 499 -2.95 -13.03 19.05
N ARG A 500 -3.47 -11.81 19.00
CA ARG A 500 -4.21 -11.31 17.83
C ARG A 500 -3.21 -10.74 16.82
N ARG A 501 -3.08 -11.38 15.65
CA ARG A 501 -2.22 -10.89 14.56
C ARG A 501 -2.90 -9.73 13.85
N VAL A 502 -2.20 -8.61 13.72
CA VAL A 502 -2.68 -7.43 13.00
C VAL A 502 -2.35 -7.61 11.53
N ASN A 503 -3.38 -7.63 10.68
CA ASN A 503 -3.26 -7.72 9.23
C ASN A 503 -3.90 -6.49 8.57
N ILE A 504 -3.54 -6.24 7.31
CA ILE A 504 -4.19 -5.24 6.46
C ILE A 504 -4.78 -6.00 5.27
N ASP A 505 -6.10 -6.20 5.28
CA ASP A 505 -6.79 -6.88 4.18
C ASP A 505 -6.98 -5.92 3.00
N GLU A 506 -7.60 -4.76 3.27
CA GLU A 506 -7.82 -3.69 2.29
C GLU A 506 -7.18 -2.39 2.80
N LEU A 507 -6.11 -1.96 2.10
CA LEU A 507 -5.33 -0.79 2.50
C LEU A 507 -6.19 0.49 2.52
N GLU A 508 -7.06 0.67 1.54
CA GLU A 508 -7.93 1.85 1.41
C GLU A 508 -8.89 1.98 2.60
N LYS A 509 -9.60 0.91 2.93
CA LYS A 509 -10.50 0.88 4.10
C LYS A 509 -9.75 1.16 5.39
N ALA A 510 -8.55 0.59 5.55
CA ALA A 510 -7.72 0.85 6.72
C ALA A 510 -7.34 2.34 6.82
N GLU A 511 -6.90 2.97 5.71
CA GLU A 511 -6.57 4.40 5.67
C GLU A 511 -7.79 5.28 5.99
N GLU A 512 -8.95 4.98 5.41
CA GLU A 512 -10.20 5.71 5.68
C GLU A 512 -10.59 5.63 7.16
N ILE A 513 -10.51 4.45 7.76
CA ILE A 513 -10.83 4.23 9.18
C ILE A 513 -9.83 4.99 10.07
N PHE A 514 -8.52 4.90 9.79
CA PHE A 514 -7.53 5.65 10.56
C PHE A 514 -7.71 7.17 10.40
N GLU A 515 -8.05 7.68 9.21
CA GLU A 515 -8.31 9.11 9.03
C GLU A 515 -9.60 9.55 9.76
N LEU A 516 -10.66 8.75 9.70
CA LEU A 516 -11.91 9.00 10.42
C LEU A 516 -11.67 9.05 11.94
N LEU A 517 -11.04 8.01 12.50
CA LEU A 517 -10.86 7.84 13.94
C LEU A 517 -9.73 8.70 14.52
N MET A 518 -8.65 8.92 13.76
CA MET A 518 -7.42 9.55 14.27
C MET A 518 -7.08 10.88 13.59
N GLY A 519 -7.66 11.21 12.44
CA GLY A 519 -7.40 12.42 11.65
C GLY A 519 -7.87 13.74 12.26
N ARG A 520 -7.87 14.83 11.49
CA ARG A 520 -8.13 16.19 12.03
C ARG A 520 -9.61 16.55 12.10
N HIS A 521 -10.45 15.95 11.27
CA HIS A 521 -11.86 16.30 11.14
C HIS A 521 -12.71 15.71 12.29
N VAL A 522 -13.32 16.59 13.08
CA VAL A 522 -14.09 16.19 14.27
C VAL A 522 -15.50 15.72 13.91
N ALA A 523 -16.16 16.35 12.94
CA ALA A 523 -17.55 16.06 12.61
C ALA A 523 -17.78 14.61 12.14
N PRO A 524 -17.03 14.07 11.15
CA PRO A 524 -17.22 12.69 10.69
C PRO A 524 -17.01 11.67 11.81
N ARG A 525 -16.02 11.90 12.67
CA ARG A 525 -15.76 11.04 13.84
C ARG A 525 -16.90 11.08 14.83
N ARG A 526 -17.46 12.26 15.09
CA ARG A 526 -18.60 12.41 16.00
C ARG A 526 -19.79 11.61 15.47
N ASP A 527 -20.07 11.71 14.18
CA ASP A 527 -21.19 11.00 13.55
C ASP A 527 -20.98 9.49 13.63
N PHE A 528 -19.76 9.00 13.36
CA PHE A 528 -19.38 7.60 13.54
C PHE A 528 -19.58 7.10 14.98
N ILE A 529 -19.17 7.89 15.98
CA ILE A 529 -19.36 7.53 17.39
C ILE A 529 -20.86 7.49 17.73
N ILE A 530 -21.66 8.43 17.22
CA ILE A 530 -23.11 8.46 17.47
C ILE A 530 -23.78 7.24 16.84
N SER A 531 -23.44 6.89 15.59
CA SER A 531 -24.04 5.74 14.92
C SER A 531 -23.67 4.40 15.57
N GLY A 532 -22.46 4.28 16.12
CA GLY A 532 -21.99 3.06 16.81
C GLY A 532 -22.31 3.01 18.30
N ALA A 533 -22.89 4.08 18.88
CA ALA A 533 -23.10 4.16 20.33
C ALA A 533 -24.14 3.16 20.86
N GLU A 534 -25.12 2.76 20.02
CA GLU A 534 -26.15 1.78 20.39
C GLU A 534 -25.63 0.34 20.36
N GLU A 535 -24.52 0.08 19.65
CA GLU A 535 -23.92 -1.25 19.49
C GLU A 535 -22.79 -1.55 20.49
N LEU A 536 -22.31 -0.53 21.23
CA LEU A 536 -21.14 -0.66 22.09
C LEU A 536 -21.48 -1.19 23.50
N ASP A 537 -21.15 -2.46 23.78
CA ASP A 537 -21.05 -2.96 25.15
C ASP A 537 -19.62 -2.78 25.70
N ARG A 538 -19.51 -2.11 26.84
CA ARG A 538 -18.22 -1.94 27.54
C ARG A 538 -17.65 -3.24 28.06
N GLN A 539 -18.49 -4.25 28.29
CA GLN A 539 -18.06 -5.56 28.78
C GLN A 539 -17.42 -6.42 27.68
N GLU A 540 -17.66 -6.08 26.40
CA GLU A 540 -17.07 -6.76 25.24
C GLU A 540 -15.75 -6.13 24.77
N ILE A 541 -15.29 -5.04 25.39
CA ILE A 541 -14.00 -4.45 25.05
C ILE A 541 -12.90 -5.48 25.37
N ASP A 542 -12.21 -5.93 24.33
CA ASP A 542 -11.14 -6.93 24.37
C ASP A 542 -11.54 -8.38 24.69
N ALA A 543 -12.86 -8.67 24.74
CA ALA A 543 -13.41 -10.02 24.82
C ALA A 543 -13.17 -10.86 23.55
#